data_AF-A0A1V1TB31-F1
#
_entry.id   AF-A0A1V1TB31-F1
#
_cell.length_a   1.000
_cell.length_b   1.000
_cell.length_c   1.000
_cell.angle_alpha   90.00
_cell.angle_beta   90.00
_cell.angle_gamma   90.00
#
_symmetry.space_group_name_H-M   'P 1'
#
loop_
_entity.id
_entity.type
_entity.pdbx_description
1 polymer ?
#
loop_
_entity_poly.entity_id
_entity_poly.type
_entity_poly.pdbx_seq_one_letter_code
_entity_poly.pdbx_strand_id
1 'polypeptide(L)'
;MYHPVLDTQTALDRLLSPTHDITLQEEERHPWHVPSFQPLNRPLLRVWDRYTGSNPEDGCMMARSPEKRLCDEESRRTSLQTHSDYRKWNPTPYISFEDSQSRVESLVQRRLARGAQMITAIDPNTRLRNGLPFLRAITEMKYYNIPDPYGKNYEYYQHEYLCLWQVTAAEFVGEWQWTDLMDDRNWYHNIILPAYEKFIETAAAGNTSRASEEAEIGQRNEDSIDDLQSSFAKLSATCAHASSPNSDVCDEQVDHSSDDGVEEEDESDHEGYEYDENTDEEVMKANAADNMIKITEGDW
;
A
#
# COMPACT_ATOMS: atom_id res chain seq x y z
N MET A 1 13.13 11.48 -4.48
CA MET A 1 11.96 12.29 -4.06
C MET A 1 11.49 11.73 -2.73
N TYR A 2 11.14 12.55 -1.73
CA TYR A 2 10.65 12.01 -0.45
C TYR A 2 9.15 11.79 -0.56
N HIS A 3 8.72 10.54 -0.66
CA HIS A 3 7.29 10.20 -0.59
C HIS A 3 6.88 10.09 0.88
N PRO A 4 5.73 10.63 1.29
CA PRO A 4 5.21 10.42 2.63
C PRO A 4 4.89 8.93 2.86
N VAL A 5 4.76 8.55 4.13
CA VAL A 5 4.20 7.24 4.50
C VAL A 5 2.74 7.21 4.06
N LEU A 6 2.33 6.14 3.39
CA LEU A 6 0.99 5.93 2.88
C LEU A 6 0.01 5.73 4.04
N ASP A 7 -0.83 6.73 4.28
CA ASP A 7 -1.97 6.62 5.18
C ASP A 7 -3.24 6.10 4.47
N THR A 8 -4.25 5.77 5.29
CA THR A 8 -5.53 5.21 4.83
C THR A 8 -6.31 6.18 3.93
N GLN A 9 -6.23 7.50 4.18
CA GLN A 9 -6.96 8.48 3.37
C GLN A 9 -6.35 8.61 1.98
N THR A 10 -5.02 8.71 1.90
CA THR A 10 -4.25 8.73 0.66
C THR A 10 -4.46 7.46 -0.16
N ALA A 11 -4.70 6.31 0.48
CA ALA A 11 -5.10 5.07 -0.19
C ALA A 11 -6.55 5.13 -0.72
N LEU A 12 -7.51 5.63 0.07
CA LEU A 12 -8.90 5.82 -0.33
C LEU A 12 -9.05 6.82 -1.48
N ASP A 13 -8.35 7.95 -1.45
CA ASP A 13 -8.34 8.97 -2.51
C ASP A 13 -7.84 8.40 -3.85
N ARG A 14 -7.08 7.30 -3.83
CA ARG A 14 -6.64 6.58 -5.02
C ARG A 14 -7.61 5.49 -5.48
N LEU A 15 -8.52 5.01 -4.61
CA LEU A 15 -9.57 4.04 -4.94
C LEU A 15 -10.92 4.68 -5.28
N LEU A 16 -11.16 5.91 -4.85
CA LEU A 16 -12.42 6.63 -5.06
C LEU A 16 -12.29 7.66 -6.20
N SER A 17 -13.36 7.84 -6.96
CA SER A 17 -13.45 8.90 -7.97
C SER A 17 -13.60 10.28 -7.29
N PRO A 18 -12.91 11.34 -7.76
CA PRO A 18 -13.16 12.69 -7.26
C PRO A 18 -14.50 13.26 -7.77
N THR A 19 -14.99 12.75 -8.90
CA THR A 19 -16.28 13.14 -9.47
C THR A 19 -17.40 12.32 -8.84
N HIS A 20 -18.44 13.02 -8.36
CA HIS A 20 -19.67 12.40 -7.90
C HIS A 20 -20.56 12.04 -9.11
N ASP A 21 -20.06 11.18 -9.99
CA ASP A 21 -20.87 10.59 -11.04
C ASP A 21 -21.93 9.65 -10.42
N ILE A 22 -23.08 9.52 -11.10
CA ILE A 22 -24.29 8.86 -10.58
C ILE A 22 -24.20 7.33 -10.80
N THR A 23 -23.15 6.86 -11.47
CA THR A 23 -22.84 5.42 -11.58
C THR A 23 -22.21 4.90 -10.30
N LEU A 24 -22.59 3.68 -9.87
CA LEU A 24 -21.96 3.02 -8.72
C LEU A 24 -20.44 2.92 -8.96
N GLN A 25 -19.66 3.52 -8.07
CA GLN A 25 -18.21 3.51 -8.18
C GLN A 25 -17.68 2.08 -8.10
N GLU A 26 -16.53 1.82 -8.72
CA GLU A 26 -15.96 0.47 -8.72
C GLU A 26 -15.67 -0.02 -7.30
N GLU A 27 -15.30 0.88 -6.40
CA GLU A 27 -15.09 0.59 -4.98
C GLU A 27 -16.38 0.21 -4.21
N GLU A 28 -17.56 0.60 -4.70
CA GLU A 28 -18.87 0.17 -4.16
C GLU A 28 -19.29 -1.20 -4.71
N ARG A 29 -18.84 -1.54 -5.92
CA ARG A 29 -19.15 -2.81 -6.61
C ARG A 29 -18.20 -3.94 -6.21
N HIS A 30 -16.92 -3.62 -6.02
CA HIS A 30 -15.84 -4.55 -5.69
C HIS A 30 -14.77 -3.84 -4.85
N PRO A 31 -14.98 -3.74 -3.52
CA PRO A 31 -14.11 -2.95 -2.66
C PRO A 31 -12.70 -3.55 -2.56
N TRP A 32 -11.69 -2.69 -2.68
CA TRP A 32 -10.28 -2.97 -2.44
C TRP A 32 -9.79 -2.42 -1.09
N HIS A 33 -10.51 -1.46 -0.48
CA HIS A 33 -10.24 -0.97 0.88
C HIS A 33 -10.71 -1.95 1.96
N VAL A 34 -11.71 -2.79 1.67
CA VAL A 34 -12.15 -3.88 2.55
C VAL A 34 -11.52 -5.20 2.07
N PRO A 35 -10.65 -5.85 2.86
CA PRO A 35 -10.08 -7.15 2.52
C PRO A 35 -11.17 -8.22 2.38
N SER A 36 -11.21 -8.90 1.24
CA SER A 36 -12.18 -9.96 0.93
C SER A 36 -11.85 -11.33 1.57
N PHE A 37 -10.86 -11.38 2.45
CA PHE A 37 -10.33 -12.60 3.06
C PHE A 37 -9.86 -12.37 4.51
N GLN A 38 -9.69 -13.46 5.26
CA GLN A 38 -9.29 -13.43 6.67
C GLN A 38 -7.82 -13.01 6.86
N PRO A 39 -7.46 -12.44 8.03
CA PRO A 39 -6.06 -12.24 8.44
C PRO A 39 -5.19 -13.47 8.22
N LEU A 40 -3.95 -13.26 7.77
CA LEU A 40 -3.04 -14.34 7.39
C LEU A 40 -2.11 -14.67 8.57
N ASN A 41 -2.18 -15.90 9.07
CA ASN A 41 -1.31 -16.39 10.15
C ASN A 41 0.09 -16.78 9.62
N ARG A 42 0.67 -15.97 8.72
CA ARG A 42 1.97 -16.19 8.06
C ARG A 42 2.50 -14.87 7.47
N PRO A 43 3.82 -14.69 7.36
CA PRO A 43 4.37 -13.58 6.60
C PRO A 43 4.18 -13.81 5.09
N LEU A 44 4.19 -12.74 4.31
CA LEU A 44 4.40 -12.82 2.86
C LEU A 44 5.87 -12.62 2.53
N LEU A 45 6.31 -13.18 1.40
CA LEU A 45 7.72 -13.18 0.99
C LEU A 45 7.91 -12.52 -0.38
N ARG A 46 8.90 -11.65 -0.52
CA ARG A 46 9.34 -11.09 -1.81
C ARG A 46 10.77 -11.48 -2.10
N VAL A 47 10.99 -12.19 -3.20
CA VAL A 47 12.32 -12.42 -3.77
C VAL A 47 12.70 -11.21 -4.60
N TRP A 48 13.85 -10.60 -4.30
CA TRP A 48 14.37 -9.47 -5.06
C TRP A 48 15.88 -9.58 -5.33
N ASP A 49 16.33 -8.88 -6.35
CA ASP A 49 17.72 -8.79 -6.81
C ASP A 49 17.96 -7.38 -7.39
N ARG A 50 19.19 -7.08 -7.83
CA ARG A 50 19.53 -5.73 -8.39
C ARG A 50 18.77 -5.37 -9.69
N TYR A 51 18.09 -6.32 -10.31
CA TYR A 51 17.20 -6.16 -11.47
C TYR A 51 15.73 -6.39 -11.10
N THR A 52 15.43 -6.40 -9.81
CA THR A 52 14.09 -6.19 -9.27
C THR A 52 13.92 -4.71 -8.96
N GLY A 53 12.73 -4.18 -9.17
CA GLY A 53 12.31 -2.84 -8.78
C GLY A 53 11.28 -2.93 -7.67
N SER A 54 10.98 -1.81 -6.99
CA SER A 54 10.28 -1.88 -5.70
C SER A 54 11.04 -2.78 -4.72
N ASN A 55 12.35 -2.52 -4.63
CA ASN A 55 13.24 -3.05 -3.62
C ASN A 55 13.07 -2.24 -2.32
N PRO A 56 13.50 -2.75 -1.16
CA PRO A 56 13.41 -2.02 0.09
C PRO A 56 14.51 -0.96 0.23
N GLU A 57 14.09 0.24 0.59
CA GLU A 57 14.93 1.40 0.94
C GLU A 57 14.47 1.88 2.33
N ASP A 58 15.37 1.91 3.31
CA ASP A 58 15.08 2.24 4.72
C ASP A 58 13.87 1.48 5.33
N GLY A 59 13.68 0.22 4.92
CA GLY A 59 12.57 -0.65 5.35
C GLY A 59 11.23 -0.41 4.63
N CYS A 60 11.18 0.55 3.69
CA CYS A 60 10.01 0.88 2.88
C CYS A 60 10.17 0.34 1.45
N MET A 61 9.09 -0.10 0.79
CA MET A 61 9.10 -0.39 -0.66
C MET A 61 8.08 0.49 -1.38
N MET A 62 8.50 1.21 -2.41
CA MET A 62 7.61 1.98 -3.29
C MET A 62 7.25 1.18 -4.54
N ALA A 63 5.97 1.11 -4.92
CA ALA A 63 5.55 0.63 -6.24
C ALA A 63 6.08 1.58 -7.32
N ARG A 64 6.32 1.09 -8.55
CA ARG A 64 6.84 1.95 -9.64
C ARG A 64 5.86 3.01 -10.13
N SER A 65 4.57 2.85 -9.87
CA SER A 65 3.56 3.87 -10.13
C SER A 65 2.83 4.20 -8.83
N PRO A 66 3.52 4.84 -7.86
CA PRO A 66 3.03 4.95 -6.48
C PRO A 66 1.88 5.95 -6.34
N GLU A 67 1.60 6.74 -7.37
CA GLU A 67 0.55 7.76 -7.42
C GLU A 67 -0.60 7.40 -8.37
N LYS A 68 -0.52 6.27 -9.11
CA LYS A 68 -1.58 5.87 -10.05
C LYS A 68 -2.87 5.54 -9.30
N ARG A 69 -3.93 6.29 -9.63
CA ARG A 69 -5.30 6.05 -9.19
C ARG A 69 -5.91 4.82 -9.88
N LEU A 70 -6.86 4.22 -9.18
CA LEU A 70 -7.53 2.95 -9.44
C LEU A 70 -9.02 3.11 -9.08
N CYS A 71 -9.61 4.22 -9.51
CA CYS A 71 -10.95 4.68 -9.14
C CYS A 71 -12.11 3.97 -9.87
N ASP A 72 -11.78 3.16 -10.87
CA ASP A 72 -12.72 2.62 -11.84
C ASP A 72 -12.28 1.24 -12.34
N GLU A 73 -13.23 0.50 -12.92
CA GLU A 73 -13.07 -0.87 -13.39
C GLU A 73 -11.97 -1.00 -14.45
N GLU A 74 -11.82 0.00 -15.33
CA GLU A 74 -10.85 -0.04 -16.42
C GLU A 74 -9.42 0.23 -15.93
N SER A 75 -9.21 1.23 -15.07
CA SER A 75 -7.90 1.53 -14.50
C SER A 75 -7.37 0.36 -13.67
N ARG A 76 -8.24 -0.31 -12.89
CA ARG A 76 -7.94 -1.57 -12.17
C ARG A 76 -7.59 -2.71 -13.11
N ARG A 77 -8.49 -3.06 -14.03
CA ARG A 77 -8.32 -4.16 -15.01
C ARG A 77 -7.05 -4.00 -15.83
N THR A 78 -6.82 -2.81 -16.40
CA THR A 78 -5.69 -2.55 -17.30
C THR A 78 -4.36 -2.53 -16.57
N SER A 79 -4.26 -1.95 -15.36
CA SER A 79 -3.02 -2.02 -14.59
C SER A 79 -2.73 -3.44 -14.09
N LEU A 80 -3.74 -4.19 -13.66
CA LEU A 80 -3.56 -5.57 -13.22
C LEU A 80 -3.16 -6.49 -14.38
N GLN A 81 -3.78 -6.36 -15.55
CA GLN A 81 -3.39 -7.10 -16.76
C GLN A 81 -1.97 -6.76 -17.22
N THR A 82 -1.56 -5.50 -17.03
CA THR A 82 -0.20 -5.02 -17.32
C THR A 82 0.83 -5.56 -16.32
N HIS A 83 0.42 -5.74 -15.07
CA HIS A 83 1.23 -6.32 -13.99
C HIS A 83 1.43 -7.82 -14.21
N SER A 84 0.34 -8.59 -14.27
CA SER A 84 0.38 -10.06 -14.37
C SER A 84 1.12 -10.58 -15.61
N ASP A 85 1.11 -9.83 -16.72
CA ASP A 85 1.85 -10.17 -17.93
C ASP A 85 3.31 -9.72 -17.78
N TYR A 86 4.11 -10.46 -17.01
CA TYR A 86 5.51 -10.15 -16.68
C TYR A 86 6.43 -9.92 -17.90
N ARG A 87 5.96 -10.15 -19.14
CA ARG A 87 6.64 -9.72 -20.38
C ARG A 87 6.64 -8.20 -20.54
N LYS A 88 5.53 -7.53 -20.21
CA LYS A 88 5.39 -6.06 -20.21
C LYS A 88 6.29 -5.44 -19.14
N TRP A 89 6.61 -4.16 -19.33
CA TRP A 89 7.53 -3.42 -18.46
C TRP A 89 6.93 -2.15 -17.86
N ASN A 90 5.75 -1.71 -18.29
CA ASN A 90 5.15 -0.43 -17.87
C ASN A 90 5.00 -0.36 -16.33
N PRO A 91 5.25 0.78 -15.68
CA PRO A 91 5.02 0.98 -14.25
C PRO A 91 3.59 0.65 -13.80
N THR A 92 3.48 0.01 -12.64
CA THR A 92 2.22 -0.43 -12.03
C THR A 92 2.17 -0.02 -10.55
N PRO A 93 0.98 0.12 -9.95
CA PRO A 93 0.80 0.54 -8.55
C PRO A 93 0.90 -0.63 -7.56
N TYR A 94 1.55 -1.73 -7.91
CA TYR A 94 1.56 -2.96 -7.13
C TYR A 94 2.97 -3.43 -6.77
N ILE A 95 3.06 -4.18 -5.68
CA ILE A 95 4.27 -4.87 -5.23
C ILE A 95 3.86 -6.32 -4.90
N SER A 96 4.34 -7.27 -5.69
CA SER A 96 4.04 -8.71 -5.52
C SER A 96 4.78 -9.32 -4.34
N PHE A 97 4.08 -10.15 -3.57
CA PHE A 97 4.62 -11.07 -2.58
C PHE A 97 3.98 -12.46 -2.74
N GLU A 98 4.62 -13.50 -2.21
CA GLU A 98 4.22 -14.89 -2.29
C GLU A 98 3.98 -15.46 -0.89
N ASP A 99 2.96 -16.31 -0.70
CA ASP A 99 2.65 -16.94 0.60
C ASP A 99 3.19 -18.38 0.77
N SER A 100 4.06 -18.82 -0.15
CA SER A 100 4.48 -20.22 -0.29
C SER A 100 6.00 -20.40 -0.46
N GLN A 101 6.59 -21.21 0.43
CA GLN A 101 8.02 -21.56 0.42
C GLN A 101 8.50 -22.11 -0.93
N SER A 102 7.80 -23.11 -1.47
CA SER A 102 8.21 -23.78 -2.72
C SER A 102 8.09 -22.86 -3.95
N ARG A 103 7.17 -21.90 -3.92
CA ARG A 103 7.02 -20.89 -4.96
C ARG A 103 8.16 -19.86 -4.90
N VAL A 104 8.58 -19.46 -3.70
CA VAL A 104 9.78 -18.63 -3.48
C VAL A 104 11.05 -19.36 -3.94
N GLU A 105 11.23 -20.63 -3.60
CA GLU A 105 12.34 -21.47 -4.08
C GLU A 105 12.36 -21.57 -5.62
N SER A 106 11.19 -21.74 -6.25
CA SER A 106 11.03 -21.74 -7.71
C SER A 106 11.38 -20.38 -8.35
N LEU A 107 11.02 -19.26 -7.73
CA LEU A 107 11.44 -17.93 -8.18
C LEU A 107 12.95 -17.75 -8.09
N VAL A 108 13.55 -18.15 -6.97
CA VAL A 108 15.00 -18.06 -6.77
C VAL A 108 15.77 -18.89 -7.80
N GLN A 109 15.38 -20.15 -8.00
CA GLN A 109 16.01 -21.04 -8.98
C GLN A 109 15.99 -20.46 -10.40
N ARG A 110 14.87 -19.88 -10.83
CA ARG A 110 14.72 -19.22 -12.15
C ARG A 110 15.52 -17.93 -12.29
N ARG A 111 16.06 -17.38 -11.19
CA ARG A 111 16.85 -16.14 -11.14
C ARG A 111 18.34 -16.35 -10.81
N LEU A 112 18.82 -17.58 -10.56
CA LEU A 112 20.21 -17.83 -10.11
C LEU A 112 21.30 -17.15 -10.96
N ALA A 113 21.09 -17.04 -12.27
CA ALA A 113 22.01 -16.37 -13.19
C ALA A 113 22.13 -14.83 -13.01
N ARG A 114 21.24 -14.20 -12.22
CA ARG A 114 21.24 -12.74 -11.96
C ARG A 114 22.22 -12.30 -10.88
N GLY A 115 22.78 -13.25 -10.11
CA GLY A 115 23.71 -13.00 -9.00
C GLY A 115 23.04 -13.13 -7.64
N ALA A 116 23.46 -12.31 -6.68
CA ALA A 116 22.93 -12.31 -5.32
C ALA A 116 21.43 -11.96 -5.30
N GLN A 117 20.68 -12.66 -4.44
CA GLN A 117 19.25 -12.50 -4.26
C GLN A 117 18.92 -12.35 -2.78
N MET A 118 17.89 -11.57 -2.49
CA MET A 118 17.36 -11.28 -1.17
C MET A 118 15.96 -11.86 -1.03
N ILE A 119 15.59 -12.27 0.18
CA ILE A 119 14.21 -12.53 0.58
C ILE A 119 13.85 -11.51 1.66
N THR A 120 12.82 -10.73 1.41
CA THR A 120 12.14 -9.91 2.43
C THR A 120 10.89 -10.63 2.94
N ALA A 121 10.63 -10.57 4.24
CA ALA A 121 9.35 -10.97 4.84
C ALA A 121 8.57 -9.76 5.38
N ILE A 122 7.24 -9.77 5.24
CA ILE A 122 6.36 -8.72 5.78
C ILE A 122 5.15 -9.29 6.53
N ASP A 123 4.62 -8.54 7.50
CA ASP A 123 3.35 -8.84 8.16
C ASP A 123 2.18 -8.25 7.37
N PRO A 124 1.40 -9.06 6.64
CA PRO A 124 0.20 -8.57 5.98
C PRO A 124 -0.79 -7.97 6.99
N ASN A 125 -0.78 -8.41 8.25
CA ASN A 125 -1.76 -7.97 9.22
C ASN A 125 -1.50 -6.54 9.73
N THR A 126 -0.28 -6.00 9.68
CA THR A 126 -0.07 -4.55 9.89
C THR A 126 -0.80 -3.77 8.80
N ARG A 127 -0.68 -4.22 7.55
CA ARG A 127 -1.35 -3.60 6.41
C ARG A 127 -2.87 -3.55 6.58
N LEU A 128 -3.46 -4.68 7.02
CA LEU A 128 -4.88 -4.77 7.37
C LEU A 128 -5.27 -3.84 8.53
N ARG A 129 -4.47 -3.79 9.60
CA ARG A 129 -4.69 -2.88 10.76
C ARG A 129 -4.63 -1.40 10.37
N ASN A 130 -3.83 -1.05 9.38
CA ASN A 130 -3.69 0.32 8.85
C ASN A 130 -4.75 0.67 7.78
N GLY A 131 -5.69 -0.24 7.47
CA GLY A 131 -6.72 -0.04 6.45
C GLY A 131 -6.17 0.07 5.02
N LEU A 132 -4.97 -0.44 4.76
CA LEU A 132 -4.30 -0.31 3.47
C LEU A 132 -4.69 -1.47 2.51
N PRO A 133 -5.09 -1.18 1.25
CA PRO A 133 -5.52 -2.20 0.29
C PRO A 133 -4.51 -3.32 0.07
N PHE A 134 -5.00 -4.57 0.09
CA PHE A 134 -4.21 -5.78 0.00
C PHE A 134 -5.01 -6.90 -0.69
N LEU A 135 -4.51 -7.42 -1.81
CA LEU A 135 -5.30 -8.23 -2.76
C LEU A 135 -4.67 -9.59 -3.05
N ARG A 136 -5.47 -10.52 -3.58
CA ARG A 136 -5.00 -11.81 -4.12
C ARG A 136 -5.03 -11.79 -5.64
N ALA A 137 -3.89 -11.89 -6.30
CA ALA A 137 -3.77 -11.70 -7.76
C ALA A 137 -4.77 -12.56 -8.55
N ILE A 138 -4.87 -13.86 -8.24
CA ILE A 138 -5.81 -14.77 -8.88
C ILE A 138 -7.30 -14.46 -8.63
N THR A 139 -7.67 -13.82 -7.52
CA THR A 139 -9.05 -13.40 -7.27
C THR A 139 -9.41 -12.25 -8.20
N GLU A 140 -8.57 -11.22 -8.22
CA GLU A 140 -8.77 -10.01 -9.02
C GLU A 140 -8.73 -10.32 -10.53
N MET A 141 -7.76 -11.12 -10.99
CA MET A 141 -7.69 -11.54 -12.39
C MET A 141 -8.95 -12.27 -12.86
N LYS A 142 -9.58 -13.08 -11.98
CA LYS A 142 -10.84 -13.76 -12.29
C LYS A 142 -12.03 -12.82 -12.28
N TYR A 143 -12.10 -11.88 -11.35
CA TYR A 143 -13.16 -10.86 -11.30
C TYR A 143 -13.17 -10.00 -12.56
N TYR A 144 -12.01 -9.43 -12.93
CA TYR A 144 -11.85 -8.58 -14.11
C TYR A 144 -11.75 -9.36 -15.44
N ASN A 145 -11.97 -10.68 -15.42
CA ASN A 145 -11.89 -11.58 -16.57
C ASN A 145 -10.56 -11.46 -17.36
N ILE A 146 -9.46 -11.19 -16.66
CA ILE A 146 -8.11 -11.03 -17.23
C ILE A 146 -7.58 -12.42 -17.63
N PRO A 147 -7.29 -12.69 -18.92
CA PRO A 147 -6.74 -13.97 -19.33
C PRO A 147 -5.36 -14.23 -18.72
N ASP A 148 -5.08 -15.47 -18.34
CA ASP A 148 -3.74 -15.94 -17.97
C ASP A 148 -2.75 -15.68 -19.12
N PRO A 149 -1.76 -14.78 -18.96
CA PRO A 149 -0.82 -14.42 -20.02
C PRO A 149 0.10 -15.57 -20.46
N TYR A 150 0.21 -16.64 -19.67
CA TYR A 150 1.13 -17.77 -19.86
C TYR A 150 0.41 -19.10 -20.13
N GLY A 151 -0.92 -19.14 -20.05
CA GLY A 151 -1.72 -20.34 -20.28
C GLY A 151 -1.46 -21.50 -19.30
N LYS A 152 -0.94 -21.21 -18.10
CA LYS A 152 -0.62 -22.20 -17.05
C LYS A 152 -1.77 -22.37 -16.04
N ASN A 153 -3.02 -22.11 -16.44
CA ASN A 153 -4.21 -22.15 -15.58
C ASN A 153 -4.06 -21.32 -14.27
N TYR A 154 -3.52 -20.11 -14.41
CA TYR A 154 -3.21 -19.16 -13.34
C TYR A 154 -2.23 -19.67 -12.27
N GLU A 155 -1.46 -20.75 -12.51
CA GLU A 155 -0.48 -21.34 -11.58
C GLU A 155 0.40 -20.29 -10.90
N TYR A 156 0.88 -19.32 -11.68
CA TYR A 156 1.81 -18.29 -11.19
C TYR A 156 1.19 -17.29 -10.22
N TYR A 157 -0.14 -17.17 -10.18
CA TYR A 157 -0.88 -16.17 -9.39
C TYR A 157 -1.62 -16.78 -8.20
N GLN A 158 -1.55 -18.11 -7.98
CA GLN A 158 -2.31 -18.80 -6.92
C GLN A 158 -1.86 -18.39 -5.51
N HIS A 159 -0.56 -18.17 -5.37
CA HIS A 159 0.14 -17.77 -4.15
C HIS A 159 0.54 -16.27 -4.13
N GLU A 160 0.28 -15.55 -5.22
CA GLU A 160 0.68 -14.16 -5.39
C GLU A 160 -0.36 -13.22 -4.76
N TYR A 161 0.13 -12.37 -3.84
CA TYR A 161 -0.61 -11.31 -3.18
C TYR A 161 -0.01 -9.95 -3.57
N LEU A 162 -0.85 -8.92 -3.67
CA LEU A 162 -0.49 -7.60 -4.16
C LEU A 162 -0.65 -6.55 -3.06
N CYS A 163 0.44 -5.91 -2.67
CA CYS A 163 0.43 -4.69 -1.86
C CYS A 163 0.38 -3.46 -2.77
N LEU A 164 -0.54 -2.54 -2.54
CA LEU A 164 -0.74 -1.35 -3.39
C LEU A 164 0.10 -0.14 -2.91
N TRP A 165 0.70 0.54 -3.89
CA TRP A 165 1.52 1.77 -3.87
C TRP A 165 2.77 1.79 -3.00
N GLN A 166 2.69 1.34 -1.75
CA GLN A 166 3.79 1.33 -0.78
C GLN A 166 3.60 0.18 0.20
N VAL A 167 4.70 -0.46 0.62
CA VAL A 167 4.80 -1.25 1.85
C VAL A 167 5.66 -0.46 2.83
N THR A 168 5.13 -0.22 4.03
CA THR A 168 5.73 0.63 5.05
C THR A 168 6.73 -0.13 5.92
N ALA A 169 7.64 0.59 6.58
CA ALA A 169 8.57 0.00 7.56
C ALA A 169 7.86 -0.68 8.75
N ALA A 170 6.59 -0.35 9.03
CA ALA A 170 5.77 -1.01 10.04
C ALA A 170 5.22 -2.38 9.59
N GLU A 171 5.24 -2.69 8.29
CA GLU A 171 4.95 -4.02 7.74
C GLU A 171 6.19 -4.93 7.71
N PHE A 172 7.41 -4.39 7.89
CA PHE A 172 8.67 -5.09 7.62
C PHE A 172 9.09 -6.03 8.76
N VAL A 173 9.16 -7.34 8.50
CA VAL A 173 9.51 -8.38 9.50
C VAL A 173 11.01 -8.65 9.52
N GLY A 174 11.66 -8.67 8.35
CA GLY A 174 13.08 -8.95 8.23
C GLY A 174 13.50 -9.22 6.79
N GLU A 175 14.82 -9.34 6.60
CA GLU A 175 15.44 -9.57 5.31
C GLU A 175 16.71 -10.43 5.44
N TRP A 176 16.92 -11.29 4.45
CA TRP A 176 18.00 -12.29 4.42
C TRP A 176 18.55 -12.43 3.00
N GLN A 177 19.85 -12.67 2.84
CA GLN A 177 20.39 -13.14 1.56
C GLN A 177 19.96 -14.60 1.35
N TRP A 178 19.66 -14.99 0.11
CA TRP A 178 19.32 -16.38 -0.21
C TRP A 178 20.44 -17.37 0.17
N THR A 179 21.70 -16.95 0.03
CA THR A 179 22.88 -17.74 0.43
C THR A 179 22.86 -18.16 1.89
N ASP A 180 22.23 -17.35 2.75
CA ASP A 180 22.23 -17.54 4.21
C ASP A 180 21.06 -18.44 4.64
N LEU A 181 20.14 -18.74 3.71
CA LEU A 181 18.95 -19.58 3.90
C LEU A 181 19.10 -20.95 3.21
N MET A 182 19.75 -21.01 2.05
CA MET A 182 19.69 -22.16 1.12
C MET A 182 20.28 -23.48 1.62
N ASP A 183 21.13 -23.45 2.66
CA ASP A 183 21.69 -24.64 3.29
C ASP A 183 20.68 -25.36 4.22
N ASP A 184 19.65 -24.65 4.71
CA ASP A 184 18.56 -25.24 5.50
C ASP A 184 17.31 -25.48 4.65
N ARG A 185 16.97 -26.75 4.41
CA ARG A 185 15.76 -27.14 3.66
C ARG A 185 14.46 -26.67 4.30
N ASN A 186 14.49 -26.34 5.59
CA ASN A 186 13.36 -25.85 6.37
C ASN A 186 13.52 -24.37 6.76
N TRP A 187 14.36 -23.59 6.05
CA TRP A 187 14.64 -22.16 6.30
C TRP A 187 13.39 -21.33 6.65
N TYR A 188 12.27 -21.56 5.96
CA TYR A 188 11.01 -20.88 6.23
C TYR A 188 10.50 -21.14 7.66
N HIS A 189 10.52 -22.39 8.11
CA HIS A 189 10.05 -22.80 9.43
C HIS A 189 11.08 -22.57 10.54
N ASN A 190 12.38 -22.61 10.23
CA ASN A 190 13.47 -22.52 11.20
C ASN A 190 14.01 -21.09 11.39
N ILE A 191 13.82 -20.19 10.42
CA ILE A 191 14.41 -18.84 10.40
C ILE A 191 13.32 -17.77 10.23
N ILE A 192 12.45 -17.91 9.23
CA ILE A 192 11.47 -16.87 8.89
C ILE A 192 10.29 -16.84 9.86
N LEU A 193 9.65 -18.00 10.12
CA LEU A 193 8.51 -18.05 11.05
C LEU A 193 8.89 -17.61 12.48
N PRO A 194 10.03 -18.02 13.08
CA PRO A 194 10.44 -17.51 14.39
C PRO A 194 10.72 -16.00 14.43
N ALA A 195 11.21 -15.42 13.31
CA ALA A 195 11.34 -13.97 13.19
C ALA A 195 9.98 -13.27 13.11
N TYR A 196 9.02 -13.87 12.41
CA TYR A 196 7.64 -13.38 12.29
C TYR A 196 6.86 -13.47 13.61
N GLU A 197 6.98 -14.58 14.34
CA GLU A 197 6.39 -14.77 15.66
C GLU A 197 6.90 -13.70 16.63
N LYS A 198 8.23 -13.53 16.72
CA LYS A 198 8.86 -12.49 17.54
C LYS A 198 8.44 -11.07 17.14
N PHE A 199 8.23 -10.81 15.85
CA PHE A 199 7.73 -9.52 15.36
C PHE A 199 6.31 -9.25 15.89
N ILE A 200 5.41 -10.24 15.80
CA ILE A 200 4.04 -10.15 16.34
C ILE A 200 4.06 -9.95 17.86
N GLU A 201 4.87 -10.71 18.60
CA GLU A 201 5.03 -10.57 20.05
C GLU A 201 5.48 -9.15 20.44
N THR A 202 6.44 -8.59 19.70
CA THR A 202 6.96 -7.23 19.93
C THR A 202 5.88 -6.17 19.69
N ALA A 203 5.09 -6.31 18.62
CA ALA A 203 3.97 -5.42 18.33
C ALA A 203 2.85 -5.52 19.39
N ALA A 204 2.53 -6.72 19.86
CA ALA A 204 1.55 -6.95 20.92
C ALA A 204 2.01 -6.36 22.27
N ALA A 205 3.30 -6.47 22.61
CA ALA A 205 3.86 -5.87 23.81
C ALA A 205 3.81 -4.33 23.77
N GLY A 206 4.22 -3.72 22.66
CA GLY A 206 4.20 -2.25 22.48
C GLY A 206 2.80 -1.64 22.51
N ASN A 207 1.80 -2.34 21.96
CA ASN A 207 0.39 -1.94 22.08
C ASN A 207 -0.11 -2.05 23.54
N THR A 208 0.36 -3.05 24.28
CA THR A 208 0.00 -3.25 25.68
C THR A 208 0.56 -2.12 26.56
N SER A 209 1.82 -1.73 26.38
CA SER A 209 2.42 -0.63 27.14
C SER A 209 1.75 0.71 26.84
N ARG A 210 1.45 1.02 25.57
CA ARG A 210 0.70 2.25 25.22
C ARG A 210 -0.69 2.28 25.84
N ALA A 211 -1.41 1.15 25.86
CA ALA A 211 -2.72 1.08 26.51
C ALA A 211 -2.64 1.29 28.03
N SER A 212 -1.56 0.86 28.70
CA SER A 212 -1.31 1.18 30.11
C SER A 212 -0.95 2.65 30.32
N GLU A 213 -0.08 3.23 29.51
CA GLU A 213 0.30 4.65 29.59
C GLU A 213 -0.90 5.59 29.33
N GLU A 214 -1.73 5.29 28.33
CA GLU A 214 -2.96 6.03 28.04
C GLU A 214 -4.00 5.89 29.17
N ALA A 215 -4.06 4.75 29.85
CA ALA A 215 -4.93 4.56 31.03
C ALA A 215 -4.42 5.32 32.27
N GLU A 216 -3.11 5.33 32.53
CA GLU A 216 -2.51 6.13 33.62
C GLU A 216 -2.69 7.64 33.39
N ILE A 217 -2.56 8.10 32.14
CA ILE A 217 -2.86 9.48 31.75
C ILE A 217 -4.37 9.78 31.93
N GLY A 218 -5.25 8.84 31.60
CA GLY A 218 -6.69 8.94 31.85
C GLY A 218 -7.02 9.17 33.32
N GLN A 219 -6.55 8.28 34.21
CA GLN A 219 -6.78 8.39 35.67
C GLN A 219 -6.22 9.71 36.24
N ARG A 220 -5.03 10.13 35.79
CA ARG A 220 -4.42 11.40 36.22
C ARG A 220 -5.20 12.64 35.80
N ASN A 221 -6.04 12.54 34.77
CA ASN A 221 -6.94 13.62 34.35
C ASN A 221 -8.25 13.63 35.14
N GLU A 222 -8.76 12.48 35.59
CA GLU A 222 -9.95 12.42 36.47
C GLU A 222 -9.65 13.11 37.82
N ASP A 223 -8.52 12.77 38.47
CA ASP A 223 -8.03 13.44 39.70
C ASP A 223 -7.91 14.97 39.54
N SER A 224 -7.56 15.44 38.34
CA SER A 224 -7.38 16.86 38.01
C SER A 224 -8.71 17.60 37.77
N ILE A 225 -9.71 16.91 37.23
CA ILE A 225 -11.04 17.46 36.94
C ILE A 225 -11.82 17.69 38.25
N ASP A 226 -11.73 16.79 39.22
CA ASP A 226 -12.40 16.96 40.52
C ASP A 226 -11.86 18.16 41.31
N ASP A 227 -10.53 18.41 41.28
CA ASP A 227 -9.93 19.56 41.96
C ASP A 227 -10.25 20.90 41.25
N LEU A 228 -10.44 20.87 39.92
CA LEU A 228 -10.98 21.99 39.15
C LEU A 228 -12.47 22.26 39.45
N GLN A 229 -13.31 21.23 39.58
CA GLN A 229 -14.73 21.39 39.97
C GLN A 229 -14.86 21.91 41.41
N SER A 230 -14.05 21.39 42.34
CA SER A 230 -13.88 21.88 43.72
C SER A 230 -13.50 23.38 43.75
N SER A 231 -12.59 23.79 42.85
CA SER A 231 -12.19 25.18 42.69
C SER A 231 -13.29 26.07 42.12
N PHE A 232 -14.03 25.59 41.11
CA PHE A 232 -15.11 26.35 40.48
C PHE A 232 -16.31 26.55 41.41
N ALA A 233 -16.64 25.55 42.23
CA ALA A 233 -17.68 25.63 43.25
C ALA A 233 -17.37 26.72 44.31
N LYS A 234 -16.09 26.85 44.72
CA LYS A 234 -15.63 27.94 45.61
C LYS A 234 -15.79 29.32 44.98
N LEU A 235 -15.44 29.47 43.70
CA LEU A 235 -15.55 30.76 42.99
C LEU A 235 -17.01 31.17 42.81
N SER A 236 -17.89 30.25 42.41
CA SER A 236 -19.32 30.50 42.21
C SER A 236 -20.02 31.01 43.48
N ALA A 237 -19.58 30.59 44.67
CA ALA A 237 -20.09 31.08 45.95
C ALA A 237 -19.72 32.55 46.28
N THR A 238 -18.87 33.20 45.49
CA THR A 238 -18.32 34.55 45.80
C THR A 238 -18.93 35.67 44.95
N CYS A 239 -19.56 35.36 43.81
CA CYS A 239 -20.04 36.36 42.84
C CYS A 239 -21.57 36.56 42.82
N ALA A 240 -22.19 36.63 44.00
CA ALA A 240 -23.63 36.83 44.16
C ALA A 240 -24.09 38.31 44.22
N HIS A 241 -23.30 39.28 43.72
CA HIS A 241 -23.67 40.70 43.67
C HIS A 241 -22.96 41.48 42.53
N ALA A 242 -23.63 41.62 41.38
CA ALA A 242 -23.56 42.81 40.48
C ALA A 242 -24.60 42.68 39.35
N SER A 243 -25.27 43.78 38.99
CA SER A 243 -26.40 43.79 38.05
C SER A 243 -25.99 43.91 36.56
N SER A 244 -26.85 43.38 35.69
CA SER A 244 -27.06 43.82 34.30
C SER A 244 -27.72 45.23 34.25
N PRO A 245 -28.06 45.87 33.11
CA PRO A 245 -27.89 45.48 31.69
C PRO A 245 -27.41 46.60 30.73
N ASN A 246 -27.19 46.28 29.44
CA ASN A 246 -27.97 46.84 28.30
C ASN A 246 -27.52 46.29 26.92
N SER A 247 -28.26 46.69 25.88
CA SER A 247 -28.42 46.04 24.57
C SER A 247 -28.01 46.92 23.36
N ASP A 248 -28.25 46.38 22.15
CA ASP A 248 -28.42 47.09 20.86
C ASP A 248 -27.12 47.54 20.14
N VAL A 249 -27.00 47.52 18.79
CA VAL A 249 -27.96 47.13 17.73
C VAL A 249 -27.23 46.61 16.45
N CYS A 250 -28.01 46.24 15.42
CA CYS A 250 -27.67 45.79 14.05
C CYS A 250 -26.77 46.75 13.22
N ASP A 251 -26.42 46.54 11.94
CA ASP A 251 -26.81 45.55 10.88
C ASP A 251 -25.55 45.26 9.99
N GLU A 252 -25.49 44.87 8.68
CA GLU A 252 -26.44 44.77 7.56
C GLU A 252 -26.02 43.63 6.56
N GLN A 253 -25.95 43.88 5.24
CA GLN A 253 -25.58 42.95 4.14
C GLN A 253 -24.37 43.53 3.32
N VAL A 254 -23.95 43.17 2.09
CA VAL A 254 -24.57 42.54 0.89
C VAL A 254 -23.53 42.02 -0.15
N ASP A 255 -23.99 41.15 -1.06
CA ASP A 255 -23.70 41.05 -2.53
C ASP A 255 -22.36 40.66 -3.20
N HIS A 256 -22.42 39.49 -3.86
CA HIS A 256 -22.36 39.22 -5.33
C HIS A 256 -21.14 39.47 -6.25
N SER A 257 -21.09 38.60 -7.29
CA SER A 257 -20.37 38.67 -8.58
C SER A 257 -18.85 38.53 -8.55
N SER A 258 -18.15 37.97 -9.54
CA SER A 258 -18.46 37.08 -10.70
C SER A 258 -17.11 36.59 -11.26
N ASP A 259 -17.06 35.61 -12.18
CA ASP A 259 -16.53 35.81 -13.55
C ASP A 259 -16.69 34.52 -14.41
N ASP A 260 -16.64 34.64 -15.73
CA ASP A 260 -16.74 33.53 -16.69
C ASP A 260 -15.36 32.92 -17.04
N GLY A 261 -15.30 31.59 -17.12
CA GLY A 261 -14.10 30.83 -17.52
C GLY A 261 -14.19 30.33 -18.96
N VAL A 262 -13.36 30.88 -19.84
CA VAL A 262 -13.35 30.65 -21.30
C VAL A 262 -13.12 29.17 -21.68
N GLU A 263 -13.85 28.69 -22.69
CA GLU A 263 -13.61 27.41 -23.35
C GLU A 263 -12.41 27.51 -24.32
N GLU A 264 -11.44 26.60 -24.23
CA GLU A 264 -10.39 26.43 -25.26
C GLU A 264 -10.53 25.06 -25.93
N GLU A 265 -10.63 25.06 -27.27
CA GLU A 265 -10.60 23.87 -28.12
C GLU A 265 -9.15 23.59 -28.54
N ASP A 266 -8.57 22.48 -28.10
CA ASP A 266 -7.21 22.05 -28.47
C ASP A 266 -7.27 21.01 -29.60
N GLU A 267 -6.99 21.44 -30.84
CA GLU A 267 -6.99 20.54 -32.01
C GLU A 267 -5.73 19.65 -32.02
N SER A 268 -5.93 18.36 -31.78
CA SER A 268 -4.88 17.34 -31.89
C SER A 268 -4.38 17.20 -33.33
N ASP A 269 -3.07 17.28 -33.54
CA ASP A 269 -2.42 16.81 -34.77
C ASP A 269 -1.35 15.74 -34.48
N HIS A 270 -1.15 14.83 -35.43
CA HIS A 270 -0.48 13.53 -35.21
C HIS A 270 0.72 13.31 -36.15
N GLU A 271 1.36 12.14 -35.99
CA GLU A 271 2.47 11.62 -36.81
C GLU A 271 3.88 12.20 -36.54
N GLY A 272 4.91 11.34 -36.66
CA GLY A 272 6.31 11.71 -36.39
C GLY A 272 7.21 10.61 -35.83
N TYR A 273 7.02 9.33 -36.20
CA TYR A 273 7.91 8.25 -35.78
C TYR A 273 9.18 8.20 -36.65
N GLU A 274 10.32 8.61 -36.10
CA GLU A 274 11.64 8.34 -36.67
C GLU A 274 12.48 7.54 -35.65
N TYR A 275 12.86 6.32 -36.01
CA TYR A 275 13.62 5.41 -35.14
C TYR A 275 15.12 5.61 -35.35
N ASP A 276 15.78 6.30 -34.42
CA ASP A 276 17.24 6.39 -34.38
C ASP A 276 17.83 5.16 -33.67
N GLU A 277 18.38 4.23 -34.44
CA GLU A 277 19.07 3.05 -33.92
C GLU A 277 20.44 3.45 -33.34
N ASN A 278 20.57 3.57 -32.00
CA ASN A 278 21.78 3.25 -31.18
C ASN A 278 21.72 3.86 -29.75
N THR A 279 21.11 3.19 -28.74
CA THR A 279 21.30 3.59 -27.31
C THR A 279 21.04 2.49 -26.24
N ASP A 280 20.95 1.23 -26.64
CA ASP A 280 20.31 0.16 -25.83
C ASP A 280 21.10 -0.38 -24.61
N GLU A 281 22.31 0.08 -24.30
CA GLU A 281 23.08 -0.43 -23.14
C GLU A 281 22.80 0.32 -21.82
N GLU A 282 22.32 1.58 -21.88
CA GLU A 282 21.95 2.36 -20.69
C GLU A 282 20.45 2.23 -20.34
N VAL A 283 19.56 2.14 -21.35
CA VAL A 283 18.10 2.08 -21.15
C VAL A 283 17.65 0.78 -20.45
N MET A 284 18.44 -0.30 -20.57
CA MET A 284 18.18 -1.57 -19.86
C MET A 284 18.42 -1.51 -18.34
N LYS A 285 19.02 -0.46 -17.77
CA LYS A 285 19.33 -0.38 -16.33
C LYS A 285 18.16 -0.07 -15.40
N ALA A 286 17.01 0.40 -15.90
CA ALA A 286 15.96 1.01 -15.06
C ALA A 286 14.65 0.20 -14.92
N ASN A 287 14.45 -0.87 -15.70
CA ASN A 287 13.12 -1.50 -15.88
C ASN A 287 13.04 -2.89 -15.22
N ALA A 288 12.40 -2.96 -14.05
CA ALA A 288 12.75 -4.02 -13.08
C ALA A 288 11.65 -4.66 -12.20
N ALA A 289 10.49 -4.02 -11.92
CA ALA A 289 9.70 -4.39 -10.71
C ALA A 289 9.07 -5.80 -10.64
N ASP A 290 8.86 -6.45 -11.79
CA ASP A 290 8.07 -7.68 -11.84
C ASP A 290 8.79 -8.82 -12.58
N ASN A 291 10.04 -9.01 -12.18
CA ASN A 291 10.99 -9.84 -12.91
C ASN A 291 10.89 -11.34 -12.49
N MET A 292 9.67 -11.81 -12.19
CA MET A 292 9.34 -13.14 -11.68
C MET A 292 9.78 -14.27 -12.61
N ILE A 293 9.51 -14.14 -13.92
CA ILE A 293 9.70 -15.21 -14.92
C ILE A 293 10.16 -14.60 -16.24
N LYS A 294 11.48 -14.56 -16.49
CA LYS A 294 12.02 -13.87 -17.69
C LYS A 294 13.36 -14.38 -18.25
N ILE A 295 13.74 -15.64 -17.98
CA ILE A 295 15.04 -16.22 -18.43
C ILE A 295 14.91 -17.64 -19.07
N THR A 296 13.74 -18.31 -19.05
CA THR A 296 13.64 -19.75 -19.40
C THR A 296 12.55 -20.14 -20.42
N GLU A 297 12.01 -19.21 -21.21
CA GLU A 297 11.15 -19.53 -22.36
C GLU A 297 11.74 -18.95 -23.66
N GLY A 298 13.00 -19.29 -23.92
CA GLY A 298 13.68 -19.17 -25.20
C GLY A 298 14.45 -20.46 -25.49
N ASP A 299 14.42 -20.90 -26.75
CA ASP A 299 15.02 -22.12 -27.31
C ASP A 299 14.63 -23.48 -26.68
N TRP A 300 13.59 -24.09 -27.27
CA TRP A 300 13.60 -25.48 -27.78
C TRP A 300 12.74 -25.58 -29.05
#